data_AF-A0A3G2UN05-F1
#
_entry.id   AF-A0A3G2UN05-F1
#
_cell.length_a   1.000
_cell.length_b   1.000
_cell.length_c   1.000
_cell.angle_alpha   90.00
_cell.angle_beta   90.00
_cell.angle_gamma   90.00
#
_symmetry.space_group_name_H-M   'P 1'
#
loop_
_entity.id
_entity.type
_entity.pdbx_description
1 polymer ?
#
loop_
_entity_poly.entity_id
_entity_poly.type
_entity_poly.pdbx_seq_one_letter_code
_entity_poly.pdbx_strand_id
1 'polypeptide(L)'
;MALASEVLDRARRLIQDETSVRWPLIELALWLDDGQREIALQKPSAASDNRVLDLQAGTLQQLPEGAIQLLRVTRNIQSIDANGARNGGPVIRICSRDILDAQNRNWHDSRDVRYSRTVKHYVYDEEDTRSFYVYPGNDGTGKIEAVLAIDPPRIEPVRGKATDDIEAYAVALTLAGIYANALVDYVCYRAFAKDAQYAGNAQRAALHYQQFANAIGIKFNQEALASPNQSPRTGAD
;
A
#
# COMPACT_ATOMS: atom_id res chain seq x y z
N MET A 1 13.01 -6.85 5.49
CA MET A 1 12.05 -5.78 5.84
C MET A 1 12.59 -5.11 7.09
N ALA A 2 12.43 -3.79 7.24
CA ALA A 2 12.84 -3.12 8.48
C ALA A 2 11.84 -3.46 9.59
N LEU A 3 12.32 -3.53 10.83
CA LEU A 3 11.48 -3.74 12.01
C LEU A 3 11.08 -2.41 12.63
N ALA A 4 9.90 -2.35 13.25
CA ALA A 4 9.45 -1.18 13.99
C ALA A 4 10.43 -0.83 15.13
N SER A 5 10.95 -1.84 15.85
CA SER A 5 11.96 -1.67 16.90
C SER A 5 13.21 -0.95 16.41
N GLU A 6 13.67 -1.19 15.18
CA GLU A 6 14.84 -0.50 14.61
C GLU A 6 14.57 0.99 14.38
N VAL A 7 13.36 1.33 13.92
CA VAL A 7 12.96 2.74 13.72
C VAL A 7 12.78 3.44 15.07
N LEU A 8 12.14 2.77 16.02
CA LEU A 8 11.89 3.30 17.37
C LEU A 8 13.21 3.49 18.15
N ASP A 9 14.16 2.55 18.06
CA ASP A 9 15.47 2.68 18.73
C ASP A 9 16.26 3.88 18.18
N ARG A 10 16.19 4.13 16.87
CA ARG A 10 16.84 5.29 16.26
C ARG A 10 16.16 6.59 16.67
N ALA A 11 14.82 6.63 16.64
CA ALA A 11 14.06 7.82 17.02
C ALA A 11 14.30 8.20 18.49
N ARG A 12 14.26 7.23 19.42
CA ARG A 12 14.46 7.49 20.84
C ARG A 12 15.87 8.05 21.15
N ARG A 13 16.89 7.61 20.42
CA ARG A 13 18.26 8.17 20.52
C ARG A 13 18.33 9.61 20.01
N LEU A 14 17.69 9.91 18.88
CA LEU A 14 17.68 11.25 18.28
C LEU A 14 16.95 12.28 19.16
N ILE A 15 15.85 11.88 19.79
CA ILE A 15 15.10 12.72 20.73
C ILE A 15 15.70 12.70 22.15
N GLN A 16 16.82 11.99 22.35
CA GLN A 16 17.57 11.89 23.62
C GLN A 16 16.75 11.27 24.78
N ASP A 17 15.90 10.29 24.47
CA ASP A 17 15.09 9.53 25.43
C ASP A 17 15.31 8.02 25.25
N GLU A 18 16.55 7.56 25.43
CA GLU A 18 16.94 6.16 25.20
C GLU A 18 16.17 5.15 26.06
N THR A 19 15.66 5.60 27.21
CA THR A 19 14.86 4.78 28.13
C THR A 19 13.35 4.88 27.89
N SER A 20 12.90 5.70 26.92
CA SER A 20 11.49 5.90 26.59
C SER A 20 10.61 6.29 27.79
N VAL A 21 11.17 7.10 28.70
CA VAL A 21 10.47 7.56 29.91
C VAL A 21 9.64 8.81 29.62
N ARG A 22 10.17 9.72 28.78
CA ARG A 22 9.44 10.91 28.35
C ARG A 22 8.42 10.57 27.27
N TRP A 23 8.82 9.71 26.34
CA TRP A 23 8.05 9.26 25.21
C TRP A 23 7.92 7.73 25.26
N PRO A 24 6.82 7.22 25.85
CA PRO A 24 6.58 5.79 25.91
C PRO A 24 6.60 5.15 24.52
N LEU A 25 7.17 3.94 24.41
CA LEU A 25 7.29 3.25 23.12
C LEU A 25 5.94 3.04 22.43
N ILE A 26 4.87 2.82 23.20
CA ILE A 26 3.51 2.67 22.65
C ILE A 26 3.04 3.96 21.94
N GLU A 27 3.45 5.13 22.44
CA GLU A 27 3.13 6.41 21.81
C GLU A 27 4.00 6.63 20.56
N LEU A 28 5.29 6.30 20.62
CA LEU A 28 6.17 6.38 19.46
C LEU A 28 5.71 5.42 18.33
N ALA A 29 5.20 4.23 18.69
CA ALA A 29 4.64 3.27 17.75
C ALA A 29 3.38 3.82 17.06
N LEU A 30 2.51 4.55 17.78
CA LEU A 30 1.36 5.23 17.16
C LEU A 30 1.80 6.26 16.12
N TRP A 31 2.85 7.04 16.39
CA TRP A 31 3.38 7.98 15.39
C TRP A 31 4.07 7.29 14.23
N LEU A 32 4.66 6.12 14.46
CA LEU A 32 5.20 5.28 13.40
C LEU A 32 4.09 4.74 12.50
N ASP A 33 2.96 4.32 13.06
CA ASP A 33 1.77 3.93 12.30
C ASP A 33 1.26 5.08 11.42
N ASP A 34 1.12 6.27 12.00
CA ASP A 34 0.75 7.50 11.27
C ASP A 34 1.74 7.77 10.12
N GLY A 35 3.06 7.66 10.39
CA GLY A 35 4.08 7.85 9.37
C GLY A 35 4.00 6.83 8.22
N GLN A 36 3.66 5.57 8.51
CA GLN A 36 3.43 4.56 7.47
C GLN A 36 2.22 4.93 6.61
N ARG A 37 1.13 5.38 7.23
CA ARG A 37 -0.09 5.83 6.52
C ARG A 37 0.17 7.06 5.66
N GLU A 38 0.92 8.03 6.15
CA GLU A 38 1.29 9.23 5.38
C GLU A 38 2.09 8.88 4.12
N ILE A 39 3.03 7.95 4.22
CA ILE A 39 3.77 7.46 3.04
C ILE A 39 2.82 6.70 2.09
N ALA A 40 1.95 5.84 2.62
CA ALA A 40 0.98 5.11 1.79
C ALA A 40 0.00 6.07 1.09
N LEU A 41 -0.39 7.18 1.72
CA LEU A 41 -1.25 8.20 1.13
C LEU A 41 -0.56 8.93 -0.03
N GLN A 42 0.68 9.38 0.17
CA GLN A 42 1.43 10.11 -0.86
C GLN A 42 1.94 9.20 -1.97
N LYS A 43 2.26 7.95 -1.63
CA LYS A 43 2.80 6.94 -2.53
C LYS A 43 2.15 5.58 -2.26
N PRO A 44 0.94 5.34 -2.79
CA PRO A 44 0.22 4.08 -2.55
C PRO A 44 0.98 2.83 -3.01
N SER A 45 1.86 2.94 -4.00
CA SER A 45 2.72 1.82 -4.44
C SER A 45 3.78 1.41 -3.42
N ALA A 46 4.13 2.26 -2.45
CA ALA A 46 5.07 1.93 -1.38
C ALA A 46 4.49 0.91 -0.40
N ALA A 47 3.17 0.93 -0.21
CA ALA A 47 2.41 -0.07 0.54
C ALA A 47 1.67 -1.01 -0.43
N SER A 48 2.35 -1.47 -1.49
CA SER A 48 1.73 -2.38 -2.45
C SER A 48 1.78 -3.84 -1.99
N ASP A 49 0.70 -4.56 -2.23
CA ASP A 49 0.59 -6.00 -2.01
C ASP A 49 0.03 -6.70 -3.25
N ASN A 50 0.70 -7.78 -3.67
CA ASN A 50 0.30 -8.59 -4.81
C ASN A 50 -0.37 -9.87 -4.31
N ARG A 51 -1.70 -9.92 -4.44
CA ARG A 51 -2.52 -11.02 -3.94
C ARG A 51 -3.49 -11.55 -5.00
N VAL A 52 -3.95 -12.77 -4.76
CA VAL A 52 -5.05 -13.35 -5.54
C VAL A 52 -6.36 -12.88 -4.93
N LEU A 53 -7.27 -12.40 -5.77
CA LEU A 53 -8.62 -12.01 -5.40
C LEU A 53 -9.63 -13.01 -5.95
N ASP A 54 -10.54 -13.41 -5.08
CA ASP A 54 -11.70 -14.22 -5.44
C ASP A 54 -12.82 -13.31 -5.94
N LEU A 55 -13.32 -13.58 -7.14
CA LEU A 55 -14.35 -12.77 -7.76
C LEU A 55 -15.73 -13.24 -7.34
N GLN A 56 -16.62 -12.27 -7.10
CA GLN A 56 -18.04 -12.51 -6.83
C GLN A 56 -18.81 -12.60 -8.14
N ALA A 57 -19.98 -13.26 -8.09
CA ALA A 57 -20.87 -13.30 -9.25
C ALA A 57 -21.34 -11.89 -9.63
N GLY A 58 -21.20 -11.51 -10.90
CA GLY A 58 -21.56 -10.19 -11.40
C GLY A 58 -20.39 -9.38 -11.97
N THR A 59 -20.70 -8.18 -12.46
CA THR A 59 -19.70 -7.27 -13.01
C THR A 59 -19.00 -6.43 -11.94
N LEU A 60 -19.69 -6.07 -10.85
CA LEU A 60 -19.14 -5.27 -9.77
C LEU A 60 -18.34 -6.14 -8.81
N GLN A 61 -17.13 -5.70 -8.48
CA GLN A 61 -16.21 -6.35 -7.56
C GLN A 61 -15.76 -5.35 -6.50
N GLN A 62 -15.53 -5.84 -5.29
CA GLN A 62 -15.10 -5.04 -4.15
C GLN A 62 -13.69 -5.45 -3.74
N LEU A 63 -12.87 -4.46 -3.42
CA LEU A 63 -11.56 -4.72 -2.84
C LEU A 63 -11.70 -5.30 -1.42
N PRO A 64 -10.79 -6.18 -0.99
CA PRO A 64 -10.82 -6.74 0.35
C PRO A 64 -10.64 -5.66 1.43
N GLU A 65 -10.98 -6.00 2.66
CA GLU A 65 -10.69 -5.14 3.82
C GLU A 65 -9.17 -4.86 3.93
N GLY A 66 -8.83 -3.65 4.36
CA GLY A 66 -7.46 -3.16 4.43
C GLY A 66 -6.86 -2.75 3.08
N ALA A 67 -7.55 -2.93 1.95
CA ALA A 67 -7.13 -2.33 0.68
C ALA A 67 -7.66 -0.89 0.56
N ILE A 68 -6.77 0.03 0.20
CA ILE A 68 -7.08 1.46 -0.02
C ILE A 68 -7.48 1.72 -1.46
N GLN A 69 -6.75 1.12 -2.42
CA GLN A 69 -7.01 1.30 -3.84
C GLN A 69 -6.44 0.16 -4.70
N LEU A 70 -7.03 -0.02 -5.88
CA LEU A 70 -6.54 -0.95 -6.90
C LEU A 70 -5.41 -0.29 -7.69
N LEU A 71 -4.21 -0.89 -7.69
CA LEU A 71 -3.09 -0.40 -8.49
C LEU A 71 -3.06 -1.05 -9.87
N ARG A 72 -3.39 -2.36 -9.95
CA ARG A 72 -3.35 -3.12 -11.20
C ARG A 72 -4.09 -4.44 -11.08
N VAL A 73 -4.73 -4.87 -12.16
CA VAL A 73 -5.09 -6.29 -12.38
C VAL A 73 -4.19 -6.86 -13.46
N THR A 74 -3.56 -8.00 -13.20
CA THR A 74 -2.55 -8.58 -14.08
C THR A 74 -3.15 -9.67 -14.98
N ARG A 75 -3.74 -10.70 -14.38
CA ARG A 75 -4.18 -11.91 -15.08
C ARG A 75 -5.22 -12.68 -14.30
N ASN A 76 -5.94 -13.56 -14.98
CA ASN A 76 -6.73 -14.58 -14.34
C ASN A 76 -5.81 -15.62 -13.68
N ILE A 77 -6.29 -16.27 -12.63
CA ILE A 77 -5.64 -17.42 -11.99
C ILE A 77 -6.49 -18.65 -12.24
N GLN A 78 -5.89 -19.67 -12.86
CA GLN A 78 -6.55 -20.94 -13.15
C GLN A 78 -6.60 -21.84 -11.92
N SER A 79 -5.49 -21.93 -11.19
CA SER A 79 -5.40 -22.68 -9.94
C SER A 79 -4.24 -22.18 -9.10
N ILE A 80 -4.26 -22.50 -7.81
CA ILE A 80 -3.13 -22.34 -6.91
C ILE A 80 -2.79 -23.76 -6.46
N ASP A 81 -1.53 -24.16 -6.60
CA ASP A 81 -1.09 -25.49 -6.19
C ASP A 81 -0.89 -25.58 -4.67
N ALA A 82 -0.59 -26.79 -4.17
CA ALA A 82 -0.38 -27.04 -2.75
C ALA A 82 0.81 -26.25 -2.15
N ASN A 83 1.73 -25.76 -2.98
CA ASN A 83 2.90 -24.98 -2.59
C ASN A 83 2.65 -23.47 -2.68
N GLY A 84 1.44 -23.04 -3.05
CA GLY A 84 1.07 -21.63 -3.22
C GLY A 84 1.48 -21.04 -4.58
N ALA A 85 1.97 -21.85 -5.52
CA ALA A 85 2.30 -21.37 -6.86
C ALA A 85 1.02 -21.06 -7.65
N ARG A 86 0.99 -19.87 -8.25
CA ARG A 86 -0.17 -19.34 -8.98
C ARG A 86 -0.08 -19.76 -10.44
N ASN A 87 -0.91 -20.71 -10.86
CA ASN A 87 -1.03 -21.10 -12.26
C ASN A 87 -1.83 -20.05 -13.03
N GLY A 88 -1.13 -19.31 -13.88
CA GLY A 88 -1.67 -18.16 -14.61
C GLY A 88 -2.62 -18.56 -15.73
N GLY A 89 -3.72 -17.82 -15.84
CA GLY A 89 -4.60 -17.82 -16.99
C GLY A 89 -4.38 -16.60 -17.89
N PRO A 90 -5.34 -16.29 -18.78
CA PRO A 90 -5.26 -15.16 -19.68
C PRO A 90 -5.03 -13.83 -18.96
N VAL A 91 -4.22 -12.96 -19.58
CA VAL A 91 -3.98 -11.58 -19.13
C VAL A 91 -5.27 -10.77 -19.18
N ILE A 92 -5.46 -9.91 -18.19
CA ILE A 92 -6.61 -9.00 -18.12
C ILE A 92 -6.10 -7.60 -18.50
N ARG A 93 -6.85 -6.89 -19.34
CA ARG A 93 -6.50 -5.52 -19.76
C ARG A 93 -7.45 -4.50 -19.16
N ILE A 94 -6.94 -3.34 -18.78
CA ILE A 94 -7.79 -2.20 -18.45
C ILE A 94 -8.59 -1.77 -19.68
N CYS A 95 -9.85 -1.38 -19.49
CA CYS A 95 -10.71 -0.80 -20.52
C CYS A 95 -11.40 0.44 -19.95
N SER A 96 -11.64 1.44 -20.80
CA SER A 96 -12.47 2.58 -20.42
C SER A 96 -13.93 2.15 -20.32
N ARG A 97 -14.65 2.69 -19.32
CA ARG A 97 -16.09 2.47 -19.14
C ARG A 97 -16.86 2.85 -20.41
N ASP A 98 -16.56 4.01 -20.97
CA ASP A 98 -17.25 4.54 -22.16
C ASP A 98 -17.17 3.59 -23.36
N ILE A 99 -16.06 2.87 -23.52
CA ILE A 99 -15.89 1.91 -24.61
C ILE A 99 -16.83 0.71 -24.42
N LEU A 100 -16.92 0.19 -23.20
CA LEU A 100 -17.85 -0.91 -22.90
C LEU A 100 -19.30 -0.46 -23.04
N ASP A 101 -19.64 0.72 -22.52
CA ASP A 101 -20.99 1.27 -22.61
C ASP A 101 -21.41 1.55 -24.05
N ALA A 102 -20.47 1.99 -24.91
CA ALA A 102 -20.74 2.22 -26.33
C ALA A 102 -20.87 0.91 -27.13
N GLN A 103 -20.00 -0.06 -26.89
CA GLN A 103 -19.98 -1.32 -27.65
C GLN A 103 -21.04 -2.32 -27.19
N ASN A 104 -21.36 -2.33 -25.90
CA ASN A 104 -22.31 -3.26 -25.31
C ASN A 104 -23.01 -2.63 -24.11
N ARG A 105 -24.07 -1.85 -24.35
CA ARG A 105 -24.84 -1.12 -23.32
C ARG A 105 -25.36 -2.00 -22.18
N ASN A 106 -25.62 -3.29 -22.46
CA ASN A 106 -26.18 -4.22 -21.49
C ASN A 106 -25.12 -5.17 -20.91
N TRP A 107 -23.85 -4.79 -20.92
CA TRP A 107 -22.75 -5.65 -20.45
C TRP A 107 -22.85 -6.05 -18.96
N HIS A 108 -23.67 -5.34 -18.19
CA HIS A 108 -24.02 -5.69 -16.81
C HIS A 108 -25.09 -6.79 -16.69
N ASP A 109 -25.92 -7.01 -17.72
CA ASP A 109 -27.00 -7.97 -17.71
C ASP A 109 -26.49 -9.37 -18.12
N SER A 110 -26.61 -10.34 -17.21
CA SER A 110 -26.19 -11.73 -17.45
C SER A 110 -26.98 -12.43 -18.55
N ARG A 111 -28.17 -11.92 -18.91
CA ARG A 111 -29.02 -12.44 -19.98
C ARG A 111 -28.47 -12.07 -21.36
N ASP A 112 -27.84 -10.91 -21.49
CA ASP A 112 -27.22 -10.44 -22.73
C ASP A 112 -25.75 -10.86 -22.81
N VAL A 113 -25.00 -10.69 -21.72
CA VAL A 113 -23.61 -11.11 -21.61
C VAL A 113 -23.47 -12.15 -20.51
N ARG A 114 -23.39 -13.41 -20.92
CA ARG A 114 -23.22 -14.52 -19.98
C ARG A 114 -21.97 -14.32 -19.12
N TYR A 115 -22.14 -14.44 -17.81
CA TYR A 115 -21.04 -14.39 -16.87
C TYR A 115 -20.09 -15.58 -17.05
N SER A 116 -18.81 -15.34 -16.80
CA SER A 116 -17.72 -16.27 -17.08
C SER A 116 -16.68 -16.23 -15.97
N ARG A 117 -16.19 -17.40 -15.59
CA ARG A 117 -15.02 -17.56 -14.71
C ARG A 117 -13.81 -16.73 -15.15
N THR A 118 -13.58 -16.59 -16.46
CA THR A 118 -12.45 -15.85 -17.03
C THR A 118 -12.86 -14.43 -17.39
N VAL A 119 -12.14 -13.45 -16.83
CA VAL A 119 -12.28 -12.02 -17.10
C VAL A 119 -11.36 -11.61 -18.25
N LYS A 120 -11.82 -10.70 -19.11
CA LYS A 120 -11.02 -10.16 -20.23
C LYS A 120 -10.57 -8.73 -19.95
N HIS A 121 -11.49 -7.92 -19.44
CA HIS A 121 -11.26 -6.51 -19.16
C HIS A 121 -11.65 -6.15 -17.73
N TYR A 122 -11.03 -5.12 -17.19
CA TYR A 122 -11.50 -4.46 -15.99
C TYR A 122 -11.62 -2.96 -16.20
N VAL A 123 -12.56 -2.35 -15.49
CA VAL A 123 -12.77 -0.91 -15.42
C VAL A 123 -12.55 -0.51 -13.97
N TYR A 124 -11.78 0.54 -13.76
CA TYR A 124 -11.53 1.10 -12.44
C TYR A 124 -11.75 2.60 -12.50
N ASP A 125 -12.41 3.13 -11.48
CA ASP A 125 -12.71 4.54 -11.33
C ASP A 125 -11.94 5.06 -10.12
N GLU A 126 -11.23 6.18 -10.29
CA GLU A 126 -10.43 6.78 -9.24
C GLU A 126 -11.30 7.48 -8.18
N GLU A 127 -12.57 7.78 -8.50
CA GLU A 127 -13.54 8.32 -7.53
C GLU A 127 -14.16 7.22 -6.64
N ASP A 128 -14.21 5.97 -7.12
CA ASP A 128 -14.68 4.78 -6.39
C ASP A 128 -13.51 3.80 -6.19
N THR A 129 -12.56 4.19 -5.35
CA THR A 129 -11.27 3.50 -5.22
C THR A 129 -11.34 2.08 -4.68
N ARG A 130 -12.45 1.71 -4.02
CA ARG A 130 -12.63 0.40 -3.39
C ARG A 130 -13.43 -0.57 -4.25
N SER A 131 -13.95 -0.12 -5.38
CA SER A 131 -14.69 -0.97 -6.30
C SER A 131 -14.03 -1.01 -7.68
N PHE A 132 -14.25 -2.08 -8.40
CA PHE A 132 -13.88 -2.16 -9.80
C PHE A 132 -14.88 -3.06 -10.53
N TYR A 133 -14.91 -2.94 -11.85
CA TYR A 133 -15.81 -3.75 -12.67
C TYR A 133 -15.01 -4.68 -13.56
N VAL A 134 -15.58 -5.85 -13.84
CA VAL A 134 -14.98 -6.87 -14.71
C VAL A 134 -15.90 -7.17 -15.89
N TYR A 135 -15.30 -7.39 -17.05
CA TYR A 135 -15.99 -7.79 -18.26
C TYR A 135 -15.36 -9.05 -18.89
N PRO A 136 -16.17 -10.06 -19.28
CA PRO A 136 -17.57 -10.22 -18.88
C PRO A 136 -17.68 -10.31 -17.35
N GLY A 137 -18.90 -10.15 -16.81
CA GLY A 137 -19.15 -10.36 -15.38
C GLY A 137 -18.68 -11.75 -14.93
N ASN A 138 -18.22 -11.89 -13.70
CA ASN A 138 -17.74 -13.17 -13.21
C ASN A 138 -18.90 -14.07 -12.77
N ASP A 139 -18.72 -15.39 -12.86
CA ASP A 139 -19.71 -16.38 -12.41
C ASP A 139 -19.59 -16.73 -10.91
N GLY A 140 -18.67 -16.08 -10.19
CA GLY A 140 -18.39 -16.33 -8.77
C GLY A 140 -17.33 -17.40 -8.52
N THR A 141 -16.73 -17.97 -9.58
CA THR A 141 -15.70 -19.02 -9.48
C THR A 141 -14.32 -18.54 -9.96
N GLY A 142 -14.25 -17.33 -10.52
CA GLY A 142 -13.03 -16.74 -11.04
C GLY A 142 -12.10 -16.25 -9.94
N LYS A 143 -10.80 -16.26 -10.26
CA LYS A 143 -9.76 -15.67 -9.43
C LYS A 143 -8.86 -14.81 -10.31
N ILE A 144 -8.39 -13.69 -9.78
CA ILE A 144 -7.48 -12.79 -10.49
C ILE A 144 -6.27 -12.46 -9.62
N GLU A 145 -5.14 -12.17 -10.27
CA GLU A 145 -3.97 -11.60 -9.62
C GLU A 145 -4.04 -10.08 -9.73
N ALA A 146 -4.03 -9.41 -8.58
CA ALA A 146 -4.11 -7.96 -8.49
C ALA A 146 -3.04 -7.40 -7.56
N VAL A 147 -2.58 -6.19 -7.88
CA VAL A 147 -1.73 -5.39 -7.02
C VAL A 147 -2.60 -4.31 -6.40
N LEU A 148 -2.61 -4.26 -5.08
CA LEU A 148 -3.41 -3.33 -4.27
C LEU A 148 -2.48 -2.44 -3.47
N ALA A 149 -2.89 -1.20 -3.21
CA ALA A 149 -2.32 -0.44 -2.10
C ALA A 149 -3.09 -0.84 -0.83
N ILE A 150 -2.36 -1.11 0.25
CA ILE A 150 -2.96 -1.52 1.53
C ILE A 150 -2.75 -0.45 2.59
N ASP A 151 -3.70 -0.37 3.53
CA ASP A 151 -3.54 0.36 4.77
C ASP A 151 -2.57 -0.43 5.66
N PRO A 152 -1.41 0.14 6.01
CA PRO A 152 -0.49 -0.51 6.94
C PRO A 152 -1.23 -0.88 8.24
N PRO A 153 -1.20 -2.16 8.66
CA PRO A 153 -1.81 -2.55 9.91
C PRO A 153 -1.09 -1.86 11.06
N ARG A 154 -1.84 -1.61 12.13
CA ARG A 154 -1.32 -1.03 13.36
C ARG A 154 -0.18 -1.87 13.94
N ILE A 155 0.88 -1.22 14.39
CA ILE A 155 1.96 -1.86 15.14
C ILE A 155 1.47 -2.17 16.55
N GLU A 156 1.26 -3.46 16.82
CA GLU A 156 0.91 -3.97 18.14
C GLU A 156 2.12 -4.66 18.78
N PRO A 157 2.31 -4.55 20.10
CA PRO A 157 3.40 -5.23 20.79
C PRO A 157 3.26 -6.76 20.67
N VAL A 158 4.38 -7.45 20.48
CA VAL A 158 4.46 -8.91 20.41
C VAL A 158 3.87 -9.51 21.70
N ARG A 159 2.91 -10.42 21.52
CA ARG A 159 2.19 -11.05 22.63
C ARG A 159 3.16 -11.64 23.66
N GLY A 160 2.95 -11.26 24.92
CA GLY A 160 3.73 -11.76 26.06
C GLY A 160 5.00 -10.94 26.37
N LYS A 161 5.29 -9.88 25.60
CA LYS A 161 6.32 -8.90 25.94
C LYS A 161 5.70 -7.64 26.56
N ALA A 162 6.47 -6.98 27.43
CA ALA A 162 6.04 -5.76 28.08
C ALA A 162 6.11 -4.57 27.10
N THR A 163 5.16 -3.64 27.18
CA THR A 163 5.00 -2.53 26.21
C THR A 163 6.11 -1.48 26.26
N ASP A 164 6.89 -1.49 27.32
CA ASP A 164 8.07 -0.66 27.56
C ASP A 164 9.38 -1.33 27.10
N ASP A 165 9.33 -2.61 26.72
CA ASP A 165 10.45 -3.31 26.09
C ASP A 165 10.47 -3.02 24.57
N ILE A 166 11.59 -2.53 24.06
CA ILE A 166 11.80 -2.28 22.62
C ILE A 166 11.62 -3.55 21.80
N GLU A 167 11.95 -4.70 22.37
CA GLU A 167 11.81 -6.01 21.74
C GLU A 167 10.34 -6.45 21.60
N ALA A 168 9.40 -5.77 22.27
CA ALA A 168 7.97 -5.92 22.02
C ALA A 168 7.57 -5.37 20.65
N TYR A 169 8.36 -4.47 20.06
CA TYR A 169 8.09 -3.86 18.75
C TYR A 169 8.94 -4.47 17.63
N ALA A 170 9.44 -5.70 17.79
CA ALA A 170 10.12 -6.46 16.73
C ALA A 170 9.13 -6.97 15.67
N VAL A 171 8.30 -6.06 15.14
CA VAL A 171 7.26 -6.29 14.13
C VAL A 171 7.74 -5.75 12.79
N ALA A 172 7.54 -6.51 11.72
CA ALA A 172 7.91 -6.06 10.38
C ALA A 172 7.00 -4.91 9.91
N LEU A 173 7.61 -3.86 9.36
CA LEU A 173 6.87 -2.76 8.73
C LEU A 173 6.29 -3.21 7.39
N THR A 174 5.14 -2.63 7.02
CA THR A 174 4.55 -2.84 5.69
C THR A 174 5.41 -2.24 4.59
N LEU A 175 6.03 -1.10 4.89
CA LEU A 175 6.87 -0.39 3.94
C LEU A 175 8.25 -1.05 3.84
N ALA A 176 8.84 -0.97 2.64
CA ALA A 176 10.21 -1.42 2.42
C ALA A 176 11.20 -0.66 3.33
N GLY A 177 12.28 -1.33 3.75
CA GLY A 177 13.26 -0.76 4.69
C GLY A 177 13.95 0.53 4.22
N ILE A 178 13.88 0.85 2.92
CA ILE A 178 14.37 2.13 2.37
C ILE A 178 13.63 3.33 2.97
N TYR A 179 12.38 3.17 3.43
CA TYR A 179 11.61 4.22 4.07
C TYR A 179 11.93 4.41 5.56
N ALA A 180 12.77 3.55 6.16
CA ALA A 180 13.06 3.59 7.59
C ALA A 180 13.60 4.95 8.05
N ASN A 181 14.47 5.60 7.26
CA ASN A 181 14.98 6.93 7.59
C ASN A 181 13.88 7.98 7.62
N ALA A 182 13.00 7.99 6.61
CA ALA A 182 11.86 8.90 6.57
C ALA A 182 10.93 8.68 7.77
N LEU A 183 10.65 7.42 8.11
CA LEU A 183 9.82 7.09 9.27
C LEU A 183 10.46 7.54 10.60
N VAL A 184 11.78 7.43 10.76
CA VAL A 184 12.50 7.99 11.92
C VAL A 184 12.26 9.51 12.01
N ASP A 185 12.39 10.23 10.90
CA ASP A 185 12.15 11.67 10.86
C ASP A 185 10.70 12.02 11.21
N TYR A 186 9.72 11.24 10.73
CA TYR A 186 8.31 11.47 11.06
C TYR A 186 8.05 11.29 12.57
N VAL A 187 8.60 10.24 13.19
CA VAL A 187 8.46 10.02 14.65
C VAL A 187 9.12 11.15 15.43
N CYS A 188 10.32 11.58 15.04
CA CYS A 188 11.01 12.71 15.68
C CYS A 188 10.24 14.03 15.52
N TYR A 189 9.64 14.26 14.34
CA TYR A 189 8.76 15.40 14.10
C TYR A 189 7.61 15.43 15.10
N ARG A 190 6.88 14.32 15.29
CA ARG A 190 5.74 14.26 16.21
C ARG A 190 6.16 14.50 17.66
N ALA A 191 7.30 13.95 18.08
CA ALA A 191 7.87 14.18 19.41
C ALA A 191 8.17 15.68 19.65
N PHE A 192 8.94 16.32 18.76
CA PHE A 192 9.30 17.72 18.91
C PHE A 192 8.12 18.68 18.71
N ALA A 193 7.16 18.33 17.86
CA ALA A 193 5.96 19.13 17.65
C ALA A 193 5.06 19.15 18.89
N LYS A 194 4.88 18.00 19.56
CA LYS A 194 4.11 17.91 20.81
C LYS A 194 4.75 18.76 21.92
N ASP A 195 6.08 18.87 21.92
CA ASP A 195 6.86 19.68 22.85
C ASP A 195 7.34 21.02 22.26
N ALA A 196 6.59 21.61 21.32
CA ALA A 196 7.00 22.83 20.61
C ALA A 196 7.22 24.05 21.53
N GLN A 197 6.66 24.03 22.73
CA GLN A 197 6.80 25.09 23.75
C GLN A 197 8.24 25.24 24.29
N TYR A 198 9.08 24.20 24.19
CA TYR A 198 10.49 24.29 24.59
C TYR A 198 11.34 24.92 23.48
N ALA A 199 12.28 25.77 23.87
CA ALA A 199 13.11 26.52 22.93
C ALA A 199 13.80 25.61 21.90
N GLY A 200 13.62 25.94 20.61
CA GLY A 200 14.21 25.20 19.50
C GLY A 200 13.45 23.94 19.05
N ASN A 201 12.48 23.43 19.82
CA ASN A 201 11.72 22.24 19.42
C ASN A 201 10.84 22.49 18.20
N ALA A 202 10.16 23.64 18.12
CA ALA A 202 9.38 23.99 16.94
C ALA A 202 10.23 23.99 15.65
N GLN A 203 11.45 24.53 15.71
CA GLN A 203 12.39 24.53 14.59
C GLN A 203 12.83 23.10 14.22
N ARG A 204 13.19 22.27 15.23
CA ARG A 204 13.56 20.86 15.02
C ARG A 204 12.43 20.04 14.39
N ALA A 205 11.21 20.22 14.88
CA ALA A 205 10.03 19.56 14.34
C ALA A 205 9.84 19.88 12.85
N ALA A 206 9.91 21.17 12.48
CA ALA A 206 9.80 21.59 11.08
C ALA A 206 10.90 20.98 10.19
N LEU A 207 12.15 20.91 10.67
CA LEU A 207 13.26 20.32 9.93
C LEU A 207 13.10 18.82 9.71
N HIS A 208 12.65 18.06 10.72
CA HIS A 208 12.39 16.63 10.57
C HIS A 208 11.22 16.37 9.60
N TYR A 209 10.14 17.15 9.68
CA TYR A 209 9.04 17.04 8.72
C TYR A 209 9.50 17.34 7.29
N GLN A 210 10.35 18.36 7.10
CA GLN A 210 10.93 18.67 5.79
C GLN A 210 11.81 17.54 5.26
N GLN A 211 12.62 16.89 6.12
CA GLN A 211 13.44 15.73 5.73
C GLN A 211 12.58 14.54 5.33
N PHE A 212 11.51 14.25 6.09
CA PHE A 212 10.52 13.24 5.74
C PHE A 212 9.89 13.51 4.37
N ALA A 213 9.36 14.71 4.14
CA ALA A 213 8.72 15.08 2.88
C ALA A 213 9.69 15.03 1.69
N ASN A 214 10.92 15.51 1.88
CA ASN A 214 11.97 15.46 0.86
C ASN A 214 12.36 14.02 0.51
N ALA A 215 12.50 13.13 1.50
CA ALA A 215 12.85 11.74 1.28
C ALA A 215 11.80 11.01 0.42
N ILE A 216 10.51 11.28 0.66
CA ILE A 216 9.41 10.73 -0.15
C ILE A 216 9.43 11.32 -1.57
N GLY A 217 9.53 12.64 -1.69
CA GLY A 217 9.51 13.34 -2.98
C GLY A 217 10.67 12.96 -3.91
N ILE A 218 11.90 12.88 -3.39
CA ILE A 218 13.07 12.46 -4.17
C ILE A 218 12.88 11.03 -4.69
N LYS A 219 12.36 10.13 -3.86
CA LYS A 219 12.14 8.74 -4.26
C LYS A 219 11.07 8.62 -5.35
N PHE A 220 9.97 9.35 -5.23
CA PHE A 220 8.93 9.39 -6.25
C PHE A 220 9.48 9.81 -7.62
N ASN A 221 10.27 10.89 -7.65
CA ASN A 221 10.89 11.38 -8.88
C ASN A 221 11.90 10.38 -9.47
N GLN A 222 12.75 9.78 -8.63
CA GLN A 222 13.72 8.79 -9.09
C GLN A 222 13.07 7.53 -9.67
N GLU A 223 11.99 7.03 -9.07
CA GLU A 223 11.28 5.86 -9.59
C GLU A 223 10.57 6.14 -10.92
N ALA A 224 10.01 7.35 -11.09
CA ALA A 224 9.48 7.76 -12.38
C ALA A 224 10.59 7.68 -13.45
N LEU A 225 11.73 8.32 -13.20
CA LEU A 225 12.86 8.37 -14.14
C LEU A 225 13.54 7.03 -14.42
N ALA A 226 13.61 6.14 -13.41
CA ALA A 226 14.29 4.85 -13.51
C ALA A 226 13.36 3.69 -13.90
N SER A 227 12.07 3.96 -14.16
CA SER A 227 11.09 2.94 -14.51
C SER A 227 11.48 2.24 -15.82
N PRO A 228 11.67 0.91 -15.83
CA PRO A 228 11.97 0.17 -17.06
C PRO A 228 10.90 0.30 -18.15
N ASN A 229 9.68 0.71 -17.76
CA ASN A 229 8.58 0.96 -18.69
C ASN A 229 8.69 2.33 -19.39
N GLN A 230 9.63 3.19 -19.00
CA GLN A 230 9.86 4.50 -19.63
C GLN A 230 10.92 4.48 -20.74
N SER A 231 11.64 3.37 -20.98
CA SER A 231 12.46 3.25 -22.18
C SER A 231 11.55 3.32 -23.42
N PRO A 232 11.67 4.35 -24.27
CA PRO A 232 10.96 4.38 -25.53
C PRO A 232 11.42 3.20 -26.35
N ARG A 233 10.50 2.56 -27.08
CA ARG A 233 10.85 1.70 -28.22
C ARG A 233 11.54 2.56 -29.28
N THR A 234 12.82 2.86 -29.12
CA THR A 234 13.72 3.21 -30.22
C THR A 234 14.28 1.89 -30.73
N GLY A 235 13.59 1.31 -31.71
CA GLY A 235 13.90 0.02 -32.29
C GLY A 235 12.80 -0.39 -33.25
N ALA A 236 12.56 0.46 -34.25
CA ALA A 236 11.97 0.03 -35.51
C ALA A 236 13.08 0.16 -36.56
N ASP A 237 13.86 -0.91 -36.68
CA ASP A 237 14.32 -1.37 -37.98
C ASP A 237 13.17 -2.16 -38.62
#